data_AF-A0A6V7IUK7-F1
#
_entry.id   AF-A0A6V7IUK7-F1
#
_cell.length_a   1.000
_cell.length_b   1.000
_cell.length_c   1.000
_cell.angle_alpha   90.00
_cell.angle_beta   90.00
_cell.angle_gamma   90.00
#
_symmetry.space_group_name_H-M   'P 1'
#
loop_
_entity.id
_entity.type
_entity.pdbx_description
1 polymer ?
#
loop_
_entity_poly.entity_id
_entity_poly.type
_entity_poly.pdbx_seq_one_letter_code
_entity_poly.pdbx_strand_id
1 'polypeptide(L)'
;FSTIQSAEDIHPLTLSPPAYQYWSMASYNDSKLCNILFAQELARKWPSVSVFSCHPGNMVSTELSRYSWLYRILFAIVRPFTKSLQQAASTSVFCATAPELKGATGVYFNNCYRCEPSHVTLDPEIASRLWNISQEMIINVVKREKLWYDLALK
;
A
#
# COMPACT_ATOMS: atom_id res chain seq x y z
N PHE A 1 -3.04 13.76 -0.32
CA PHE A 1 -3.86 12.97 0.62
C PHE A 1 -3.01 12.15 1.59
N SER A 2 -1.84 11.65 1.18
CA SER A 2 -0.83 11.18 2.12
C SER A 2 -0.21 12.35 2.86
N THR A 3 0.21 12.12 4.10
CA THR A 3 0.99 13.06 4.92
C THR A 3 2.48 13.00 4.61
N ILE A 4 2.95 11.89 4.04
CA ILE A 4 4.34 11.68 3.61
C ILE A 4 4.62 12.49 2.33
N GLN A 5 5.56 13.43 2.41
CA GLN A 5 6.00 14.26 1.30
C GLN A 5 7.51 14.14 1.03
N SER A 6 8.31 13.78 2.03
CA SER A 6 9.77 13.63 1.91
C SER A 6 10.32 12.38 2.62
N ALA A 7 11.63 12.17 2.51
CA ALA A 7 12.30 11.05 3.15
C ALA A 7 12.31 11.15 4.69
N GLU A 8 12.30 12.37 5.23
CA GLU A 8 12.24 12.65 6.67
C GLU A 8 10.91 12.20 7.28
N ASP A 9 9.82 12.26 6.51
CA ASP A 9 8.50 11.80 6.95
C ASP A 9 8.46 10.28 7.11
N ILE A 10 9.38 9.55 6.47
CA ILE A 10 9.55 8.11 6.70
C ILE A 10 10.26 7.92 8.04
N HIS A 11 9.45 7.84 9.08
CA HIS A 11 9.88 7.63 10.46
C HIS A 11 8.91 6.67 11.16
N PRO A 12 9.36 5.82 12.11
CA PRO A 12 8.49 4.88 12.81
C PRO A 12 7.25 5.52 13.47
N LEU A 13 7.37 6.74 13.98
CA LEU A 13 6.23 7.47 14.58
C LEU A 13 5.25 8.01 13.54
N THR A 14 5.67 8.22 12.29
CA THR A 14 4.76 8.58 11.19
C THR A 14 4.06 7.34 10.66
N LEU A 15 4.82 6.24 10.50
CA LEU A 15 4.31 4.97 9.96
C LEU A 15 3.42 4.21 10.97
N SER A 16 3.65 4.42 12.27
CA SER A 16 2.91 3.82 13.37
C SER A 16 2.64 4.88 14.45
N PRO A 17 1.76 5.85 14.18
CA PRO A 17 1.51 6.95 15.10
C PRO A 17 0.83 6.46 16.39
N PRO A 18 1.11 7.11 17.52
CA PRO A 18 0.44 6.80 18.77
C PRO A 18 -1.05 7.13 18.68
N ALA A 19 -1.87 6.49 19.52
CA ALA A 19 -3.33 6.58 19.46
C ALA A 19 -3.88 8.03 19.47
N TYR A 20 -3.22 8.95 20.18
CA TYR A 20 -3.64 10.35 20.28
C TYR A 20 -3.32 11.20 19.03
N GLN A 21 -2.48 10.71 18.11
CA GLN A 21 -2.18 11.32 16.81
C GLN A 21 -2.78 10.52 15.65
N TYR A 22 -3.43 9.39 15.91
CA TYR A 22 -3.93 8.51 14.89
C TYR A 22 -5.16 9.10 14.18
N TRP A 23 -5.06 9.25 12.86
CA TRP A 23 -6.19 9.59 12.01
C TRP A 23 -6.35 8.55 10.90
N SER A 24 -7.42 7.77 10.98
CA SER A 24 -7.62 6.56 10.17
C SER A 24 -7.47 6.77 8.66
N MET A 25 -8.00 7.88 8.12
CA MET A 25 -7.94 8.13 6.69
C MET A 25 -6.54 8.53 6.23
N ALA A 26 -5.81 9.35 6.99
CA ALA A 26 -4.41 9.67 6.69
C ALA A 26 -3.54 8.43 6.75
N SER A 27 -3.62 7.66 7.85
CA SER A 27 -2.83 6.43 8.00
C SER A 27 -3.15 5.41 6.90
N TYR A 28 -4.42 5.32 6.48
CA TYR A 28 -4.79 4.51 5.32
C TYR A 28 -4.12 5.02 4.03
N ASN A 29 -4.18 6.32 3.74
CA ASN A 29 -3.53 6.90 2.55
C ASN A 29 -2.01 6.69 2.57
N ASP A 30 -1.38 6.90 3.72
CA ASP A 30 0.06 6.70 3.91
C ASP A 30 0.45 5.23 3.69
N SER A 31 -0.35 4.29 4.20
CA SER A 31 -0.13 2.86 3.93
C SER A 31 -0.22 2.50 2.44
N LYS A 32 -1.14 3.13 1.69
CA LYS A 32 -1.28 2.91 0.24
C LYS A 32 -0.15 3.55 -0.55
N LEU A 33 0.32 4.72 -0.13
CA LEU A 33 1.53 5.34 -0.69
C LEU A 33 2.75 4.45 -0.43
N CYS A 34 2.91 3.91 0.78
CA CYS A 34 3.99 3.00 1.14
C CYS A 34 4.00 1.72 0.29
N ASN A 35 2.83 1.17 -0.06
CA ASN A 35 2.76 0.02 -0.97
C ASN A 35 3.35 0.33 -2.36
N ILE A 36 3.14 1.53 -2.89
CA ILE A 36 3.69 1.94 -4.18
C ILE A 36 5.20 2.11 -4.07
N LEU A 37 5.68 2.83 -3.04
CA LEU A 37 7.12 2.98 -2.75
C LEU A 37 7.82 1.63 -2.60
N PHE A 38 7.21 0.70 -1.85
CA PHE A 38 7.72 -0.66 -1.69
C PHE A 38 7.82 -1.38 -3.04
N ALA A 39 6.79 -1.29 -3.89
CA ALA A 39 6.81 -1.91 -5.21
C ALA A 39 7.91 -1.32 -6.12
N GLN A 40 8.14 -0.01 -6.07
CA GLN A 40 9.23 0.63 -6.81
C GLN A 40 10.60 0.11 -6.37
N GLU A 41 10.84 0.08 -5.06
CA GLU A 41 12.11 -0.39 -4.52
C GLU A 41 12.32 -1.90 -4.74
N LEU A 42 11.25 -2.70 -4.65
CA LEU A 42 11.29 -4.13 -4.95
C LEU A 42 11.63 -4.37 -6.43
N ALA A 43 11.02 -3.62 -7.36
CA ALA A 43 11.32 -3.71 -8.78
C ALA A 43 12.81 -3.43 -9.07
N ARG A 44 13.39 -2.44 -8.36
CA ARG A 44 14.81 -2.08 -8.47
C ARG A 44 15.73 -3.14 -7.89
N LYS A 45 15.40 -3.69 -6.73
CA LYS A 45 16.22 -4.70 -6.03
C LYS A 45 16.12 -6.08 -6.67
N TRP A 46 14.99 -6.40 -7.31
CA TRP A 46 14.71 -7.76 -7.81
C TRP A 46 14.32 -7.78 -9.30
N PRO A 47 15.27 -7.47 -10.20
CA PRO A 47 14.98 -7.29 -11.63
C PRO A 47 14.51 -8.58 -12.35
N SER A 48 14.69 -9.75 -11.73
CA SER A 48 14.21 -11.03 -12.28
C SER A 48 12.71 -11.27 -12.06
N VAL A 49 12.04 -10.42 -11.28
CA VAL A 49 10.59 -10.51 -11.00
C VAL A 49 9.92 -9.22 -11.47
N SER A 50 8.84 -9.35 -12.24
CA SER A 50 7.99 -8.22 -12.59
C SER A 50 7.14 -7.80 -11.39
N VAL A 51 7.23 -6.53 -11.01
CA VAL A 51 6.52 -5.96 -9.88
C VAL A 51 5.58 -4.86 -10.37
N PHE A 52 4.32 -4.91 -9.94
CA PHE A 52 3.29 -3.94 -10.34
C PHE A 52 2.49 -3.46 -9.14
N SER A 53 2.19 -2.16 -9.11
CA SER A 53 1.24 -1.58 -8.15
C SER A 53 -0.15 -1.55 -8.77
N CYS A 54 -1.14 -2.17 -8.12
CA CYS A 54 -2.47 -2.37 -8.69
C CYS A 54 -3.54 -1.61 -7.90
N HIS A 55 -4.21 -0.66 -8.55
CA HIS A 55 -5.37 0.04 -8.01
C HIS A 55 -6.65 -0.40 -8.77
N PRO A 56 -7.73 -0.79 -8.05
CA PRO A 56 -8.96 -1.31 -8.66
C PRO A 56 -9.79 -0.21 -9.36
N GLY A 57 -9.36 1.04 -9.22
CA GLY A 57 -10.11 2.24 -9.60
C GLY A 57 -11.11 2.66 -8.53
N ASN A 58 -11.88 3.70 -8.87
CA ASN A 58 -12.77 4.35 -7.93
C ASN A 58 -14.12 3.63 -7.84
N MET A 59 -14.92 4.00 -6.83
CA MET A 59 -16.30 3.55 -6.65
C MET A 59 -16.41 2.02 -6.52
N VAL A 60 -15.52 1.39 -5.76
CA VAL A 60 -15.65 -0.04 -5.45
C VAL A 60 -16.38 -0.19 -4.13
N SER A 61 -17.55 -0.85 -4.16
CA SER A 61 -18.24 -1.21 -2.92
C SER A 61 -17.49 -2.37 -2.26
N THR A 62 -16.75 -2.06 -1.20
CA THR A 62 -15.98 -3.05 -0.42
C THR A 62 -16.36 -2.98 1.05
N GLU A 63 -15.98 -4.01 1.80
CA GLU A 63 -16.14 -4.07 3.25
C GLU A 63 -15.17 -3.14 4.02
N LEU A 64 -14.36 -2.32 3.34
CA LEU A 64 -13.41 -1.42 3.99
C LEU A 64 -14.12 -0.38 4.88
N SER A 65 -15.29 0.09 4.46
CA SER A 65 -16.09 1.08 5.19
C SER A 65 -17.16 0.48 6.11
N ARG A 66 -17.12 -0.84 6.40
CA ARG A 66 -18.17 -1.56 7.14
C ARG A 66 -18.44 -1.01 8.55
N TYR A 67 -17.45 -0.39 9.18
CA TYR A 67 -17.58 0.19 10.53
C TYR A 67 -18.10 1.63 10.54
N SER A 68 -18.33 2.24 9.37
CA SER A 68 -18.95 3.56 9.28
C SER A 68 -20.34 3.46 8.69
N TRP A 69 -21.35 3.65 9.56
CA TRP A 69 -22.74 3.67 9.15
C TRP A 69 -23.03 4.72 8.07
N LEU A 70 -22.36 5.88 8.15
CA LEU A 70 -22.48 6.94 7.15
C LEU A 70 -21.98 6.48 5.79
N TYR A 71 -20.76 5.91 5.72
CA TYR A 71 -20.25 5.38 4.45
C TYR A 71 -21.09 4.24 3.91
N ARG A 72 -21.67 3.38 4.78
CA ARG A 72 -22.61 2.33 4.35
C ARG A 72 -23.85 2.90 3.67
N ILE A 73 -24.44 3.97 4.21
CA ILE A 73 -25.59 4.66 3.58
C ILE A 73 -25.18 5.28 2.25
N LEU A 74 -24.05 6.00 2.22
CA LEU A 74 -23.55 6.62 0.99
C LEU A 74 -23.32 5.57 -0.11
N PHE A 75 -22.63 4.48 0.20
CA PHE A 75 -22.40 3.38 -0.74
C PHE A 75 -23.68 2.65 -1.14
N ALA A 76 -24.70 2.58 -0.28
CA ALA A 76 -26.00 2.04 -0.66
C ALA A 76 -26.71 2.93 -1.70
N ILE A 77 -26.62 4.26 -1.55
CA ILE A 77 -27.20 5.22 -2.49
C ILE A 77 -26.48 5.16 -3.84
N VAL A 78 -25.15 5.14 -3.85
CA VAL A 78 -24.36 5.15 -5.10
C VAL A 78 -24.12 3.76 -5.68
N ARG A 79 -24.68 2.69 -5.09
CA ARG A 79 -24.48 1.30 -5.49
C ARG A 79 -24.64 1.03 -7.00
N PRO A 80 -25.66 1.58 -7.71
CA PRO A 80 -25.80 1.39 -9.15
C PRO A 80 -24.61 1.92 -9.97
N PHE A 81 -23.85 2.87 -9.41
CA PHE A 81 -22.68 3.49 -10.02
C PHE A 81 -21.35 2.93 -9.46
N THR A 82 -21.42 1.91 -8.61
CA THR A 82 -20.23 1.21 -8.10
C THR A 82 -19.80 0.08 -9.04
N LYS A 83 -18.49 -0.16 -9.07
CA LYS A 83 -17.92 -1.35 -9.69
C LYS A 83 -18.33 -2.61 -8.94
N SER A 84 -18.58 -3.67 -9.70
CA SER A 84 -18.60 -5.04 -9.18
C SER A 84 -17.22 -5.46 -8.64
N LEU A 85 -17.20 -6.46 -7.76
CA LEU A 85 -15.95 -7.02 -7.25
C LEU A 85 -15.08 -7.63 -8.36
N GLN A 86 -15.71 -8.21 -9.38
CA GLN A 86 -15.04 -8.75 -10.56
C GLN A 86 -14.33 -7.63 -11.35
N GLN A 87 -15.02 -6.50 -11.57
CA GLN A 87 -14.40 -5.32 -12.19
C GLN A 87 -13.26 -4.77 -11.32
N ALA A 88 -13.40 -4.75 -10.00
CA ALA A 88 -12.34 -4.29 -9.11
C ALA A 88 -11.11 -5.22 -9.11
N ALA A 89 -11.32 -6.53 -9.22
CA ALA A 89 -10.24 -7.53 -9.29
C ALA A 89 -9.48 -7.51 -10.62
N SER A 90 -10.09 -6.96 -11.68
CA SER A 90 -9.55 -7.00 -13.04
C SER A 90 -8.14 -6.42 -13.15
N THR A 91 -7.81 -5.31 -12.46
CA THR A 91 -6.46 -4.73 -12.51
C THR A 91 -5.40 -5.72 -12.01
N SER A 92 -5.64 -6.40 -10.90
CA SER A 92 -4.67 -7.34 -10.33
C SER A 92 -4.52 -8.57 -11.21
N VAL A 93 -5.61 -9.08 -11.78
CA VAL A 93 -5.58 -10.21 -12.73
C VAL A 93 -4.80 -9.81 -13.98
N PHE A 94 -5.11 -8.65 -14.56
CA PHE A 94 -4.41 -8.10 -15.72
C PHE A 94 -2.91 -8.00 -15.47
N CYS A 95 -2.49 -7.35 -14.37
CA CYS A 95 -1.07 -7.23 -14.01
C CYS A 95 -0.37 -8.58 -13.80
N ALA A 96 -1.09 -9.61 -13.34
CA ALA A 96 -0.54 -10.92 -13.08
C ALA A 96 -0.44 -11.81 -14.34
N THR A 97 -1.31 -11.61 -15.34
CA THR A 97 -1.48 -12.57 -16.44
C THR A 97 -1.32 -12.00 -17.84
N ALA A 98 -1.35 -10.68 -18.02
CA ALA A 98 -1.35 -10.08 -19.35
C ALA A 98 0.01 -10.26 -20.06
N PRO A 99 0.05 -10.93 -21.23
CA PRO A 99 1.29 -11.17 -21.95
C PRO A 99 1.93 -9.88 -22.46
N GLU A 100 1.15 -8.83 -22.72
CA GLU A 100 1.67 -7.51 -23.13
C GLU A 100 2.53 -6.82 -22.05
N LEU A 101 2.47 -7.28 -20.79
CA LEU A 101 3.28 -6.74 -19.70
C LEU A 101 4.64 -7.44 -19.55
N LYS A 102 4.95 -8.41 -20.42
CA LYS A 102 6.22 -9.13 -20.36
C LYS A 102 7.41 -8.17 -20.51
N GLY A 103 8.30 -8.20 -19.53
CA GLY A 103 9.47 -7.31 -19.46
C GLY A 103 9.20 -5.95 -18.82
N ALA A 104 7.94 -5.63 -18.48
CA ALA A 104 7.62 -4.46 -17.67
C ALA A 104 7.77 -4.76 -16.17
N THR A 105 8.15 -3.74 -15.39
CA THR A 105 8.25 -3.78 -13.93
C THR A 105 8.22 -2.36 -13.37
N GLY A 106 7.89 -2.17 -12.09
CA GLY A 106 7.81 -0.86 -11.44
C GLY A 106 6.64 0.01 -11.92
N VAL A 107 5.64 -0.57 -12.58
CA VAL A 107 4.54 0.20 -13.18
C VAL A 107 3.34 0.25 -12.24
N TYR A 108 2.70 1.42 -12.16
CA TYR A 108 1.43 1.63 -11.47
C TYR A 108 0.27 1.51 -12.45
N PHE A 109 -0.73 0.71 -12.09
CA PHE A 109 -1.95 0.52 -12.84
C PHE A 109 -3.17 0.96 -12.04
N ASN A 110 -4.06 1.68 -12.69
CA ASN A 110 -5.36 2.06 -12.16
C ASN A 110 -6.45 1.65 -13.15
N ASN A 111 -7.35 0.77 -12.73
CA ASN A 111 -8.44 0.28 -13.57
C ASN A 111 -7.96 -0.32 -14.91
N CYS A 112 -7.03 -1.28 -14.84
CA CYS A 112 -6.35 -1.89 -16.00
C CYS A 112 -5.61 -0.92 -16.94
N TYR A 113 -5.41 0.34 -16.53
CA TYR A 113 -4.71 1.33 -17.33
C TYR A 113 -3.41 1.74 -16.65
N ARG A 114 -2.34 1.88 -17.43
CA ARG A 114 -1.06 2.38 -16.93
C ARG A 114 -1.20 3.85 -16.56
N CYS A 115 -0.87 4.20 -15.33
CA CYS A 115 -0.93 5.57 -14.84
C CYS A 115 0.39 5.99 -14.21
N GLU A 116 0.69 7.28 -14.22
CA GLU A 116 1.73 7.83 -13.37
C GLU A 116 1.19 7.97 -11.94
N PRO A 117 1.90 7.44 -10.93
CA PRO A 117 1.55 7.67 -9.55
C PRO A 117 2.02 9.06 -9.10
N SER A 118 1.82 9.42 -7.83
CA SER A 118 2.28 10.72 -7.32
C SER A 118 3.80 10.84 -7.37
N HIS A 119 4.32 12.07 -7.58
CA HIS A 119 5.77 12.31 -7.65
C HIS A 119 6.55 11.79 -6.44
N VAL A 120 5.98 11.90 -5.23
CA VAL A 120 6.57 11.34 -3.99
C VAL A 120 6.88 9.85 -4.12
N THR A 121 6.04 9.08 -4.83
CA THR A 121 6.25 7.64 -5.01
C THR A 121 7.34 7.30 -6.03
N LEU A 122 7.76 8.26 -6.84
CA LEU A 122 8.82 8.11 -7.84
C LEU A 122 10.19 8.50 -7.28
N ASP A 123 10.24 9.02 -6.06
CA ASP A 123 11.49 9.40 -5.40
C ASP A 123 12.22 8.14 -4.87
N PRO A 124 13.40 7.82 -5.42
CA PRO A 124 14.16 6.64 -5.01
C PRO A 124 14.70 6.75 -3.58
N GLU A 125 14.91 7.97 -3.07
CA GLU A 125 15.39 8.18 -1.70
C GLU A 125 14.31 7.80 -0.69
N ILE A 126 13.08 8.25 -0.90
CA ILE A 126 11.93 7.92 -0.04
C ILE A 126 11.67 6.41 -0.07
N ALA A 127 11.71 5.79 -1.26
CA ALA A 127 11.49 4.36 -1.40
C ALA A 127 12.58 3.51 -0.69
N SER A 128 13.85 3.91 -0.85
CA SER A 128 14.99 3.28 -0.16
C SER A 128 14.90 3.45 1.36
N ARG A 129 14.53 4.65 1.84
CA ARG A 129 14.34 4.95 3.26
C ARG A 129 13.22 4.10 3.85
N LEU A 130 12.08 4.00 3.16
CA LEU A 130 10.96 3.14 3.57
C LEU A 130 11.38 1.68 3.69
N TRP A 131 12.13 1.18 2.70
CA TRP A 131 12.64 -0.19 2.75
C TRP A 131 13.49 -0.46 3.99
N ASN A 132 14.46 0.42 4.27
CA ASN A 132 15.37 0.25 5.40
C ASN A 132 14.63 0.32 6.74
N ILE A 133 13.76 1.31 6.93
CA ILE A 133 12.98 1.43 8.17
C ILE A 133 12.02 0.25 8.34
N SER A 134 11.40 -0.23 7.26
CA SER A 134 10.53 -1.41 7.33
C SER A 134 11.31 -2.64 7.80
N GLN A 135 12.51 -2.87 7.27
CA GLN A 135 13.39 -3.95 7.71
C GLN A 135 13.78 -3.80 9.19
N GLU A 136 14.20 -2.61 9.62
CA GLU A 136 14.54 -2.33 11.01
C GLU A 136 13.36 -2.60 11.96
N MET A 137 12.17 -2.10 11.62
CA MET A 137 10.95 -2.32 12.41
C MET A 137 10.60 -3.81 12.53
N ILE A 138 10.66 -4.55 11.42
CA ILE A 138 10.41 -6.01 11.41
C ILE A 138 11.43 -6.74 12.28
N ILE A 139 12.73 -6.45 12.10
CA ILE A 139 13.81 -7.07 12.88
C ILE A 139 13.63 -6.79 14.38
N ASN A 140 13.25 -5.55 14.74
CA ASN A 140 13.04 -5.17 16.14
C ASN A 140 11.86 -5.95 16.76
N VAL A 141 10.76 -6.13 16.03
CA VAL A 141 9.62 -6.95 16.50
C VAL A 141 10.01 -8.41 16.66
N VAL A 142 10.66 -9.01 15.65
CA VAL A 142 11.06 -10.42 15.68
C VAL A 142 12.05 -10.71 16.81
N LYS A 143 13.04 -9.83 17.02
CA LYS A 143 14.00 -9.96 18.14
C LYS A 143 13.31 -9.88 19.49
N ARG A 144 12.36 -8.95 19.63
CA ARG A 144 11.58 -8.80 20.88
C ARG A 144 10.77 -10.05 21.17
N GLU A 145 10.08 -10.62 20.19
CA GLU A 145 9.33 -11.87 20.34
C GLU A 145 10.22 -13.04 20.75
N LYS A 146 11.39 -13.18 20.11
CA LYS A 146 12.38 -14.19 20.49
C LYS A 146 12.83 -14.03 21.95
N LEU A 147 13.13 -12.80 22.37
CA LEU A 147 13.50 -12.51 23.76
C LEU A 147 12.38 -12.90 24.74
N TRP A 148 11.12 -12.60 24.43
CA TRP A 148 9.98 -13.00 25.26
C TRP A 148 9.87 -14.53 25.36
N TYR A 149 10.03 -15.24 24.25
CA TYR A 149 9.99 -16.70 24.23
C TYR A 149 11.12 -17.31 25.08
N ASP A 150 12.34 -16.78 24.95
CA ASP A 150 13.50 -17.24 25.71
C ASP A 150 13.39 -16.95 27.23
N LEU A 151 12.68 -15.89 27.62
CA LEU A 151 12.41 -15.55 29.03
C LEU A 151 11.23 -16.35 29.62
N ALA A 152 10.20 -16.66 28.83
CA ALA A 152 9.01 -17.38 29.30
C ALA A 152 9.23 -18.89 29.47
N LEU A 153 10.29 -19.44 28.88
CA LEU A 153 10.70 -20.84 29.01
C LEU A 153 11.78 -21.10 30.06
N LYS A 154 12.18 -20.08 30.82
CA LYS A 154 13.02 -20.20 32.02
C LYS A 154 12.16 -20.06 33.26
#